data_AF-A0A7K9TBW2-F1
#
_entry.id   AF-A0A7K9TBW2-F1
#
_cell.length_a   1.000
_cell.length_b   1.000
_cell.length_c   1.000
_cell.angle_alpha   90.00
_cell.angle_beta   90.00
_cell.angle_gamma   90.00
#
_symmetry.space_group_name_H-M   'P 1'
#
loop_
_entity.id
_entity.type
_entity.pdbx_description
1 polymer ?
#
loop_
_entity_poly.entity_id
_entity_poly.type
_entity_poly.pdbx_seq_one_letter_code
_entity_poly.pdbx_strand_id
1 'polypeptide(L)'
;MDSELKNSFIGSFLQPPDKMLPAPFAYTESKMLAAVGGDRPSNPNNQAVVAALKALQEKIRRLELEKSQVEDKLCSLSIAAAQYKKALEHKSYKKDIAHQELMQQKKNISVQLNAAQSRCSLLEKQLDYMKKVVSSAEMEKKRVLEQQAKLQKENENWLELHAKLGKLERLEKECLKLTATQRAAEDKIKHLEEKICKEEHHCKLIQEQTSQLQTGLDINRTLVSSVTSRNKPKKENGKKKNTKKRNPTMKKIPLSQLHLKAGELPFVAGKSASPSHSVSANVQRCRTFSKSVSSCSTSPAASGRLLDLLLAIQDELGQMSFEHQELLKQIQETQDSKVLEDLERELDSLVKQMEVKGEQISKLKKHQATVQKLKRKTQKLKQRAANVKLKRGDQKEAKEMAVTVRESMSTSCPGQKSRSSLQLLKNVQKLQSLLKKD
;
A
#
# COMPACT_ATOMS: atom_id res chain seq x y z
N MET A 1 -45.85 -27.46 -9.57
CA MET A 1 -46.47 -28.14 -8.42
C MET A 1 -47.79 -27.45 -8.15
N ASP A 2 -48.81 -28.28 -7.92
CA ASP A 2 -50.12 -27.97 -7.33
C ASP A 2 -51.27 -27.66 -8.29
N SER A 3 -51.77 -28.77 -8.83
CA SER A 3 -53.16 -29.04 -9.17
C SER A 3 -54.12 -28.64 -8.05
N GLU A 4 -55.32 -28.14 -8.38
CA GLU A 4 -56.52 -28.51 -7.61
C GLU A 4 -57.80 -28.43 -8.45
N LEU A 5 -58.38 -29.62 -8.63
CA LEU A 5 -59.72 -29.88 -9.11
C LEU A 5 -60.77 -29.23 -8.20
N LYS A 6 -61.80 -28.60 -8.78
CA LYS A 6 -63.11 -28.42 -8.11
C LYS A 6 -64.27 -28.72 -9.06
N ASN A 7 -64.69 -29.98 -8.96
CA ASN A 7 -66.00 -30.58 -9.22
C ASN A 7 -67.15 -29.61 -9.55
N SER A 8 -67.65 -29.65 -10.78
CA SER A 8 -68.97 -29.11 -11.15
C SER A 8 -70.06 -30.07 -10.70
N PHE A 9 -70.61 -29.85 -9.51
CA PHE A 9 -71.82 -30.53 -9.04
C PHE A 9 -73.03 -29.80 -9.65
N ILE A 10 -73.48 -30.27 -10.82
CA ILE A 10 -74.75 -29.85 -11.43
C ILE A 10 -75.88 -30.52 -10.64
N GLY A 11 -76.43 -29.79 -9.68
CA GLY A 11 -77.70 -30.10 -9.05
C GLY A 11 -78.82 -29.57 -9.94
N SER A 12 -79.48 -30.46 -10.67
CA SER A 12 -80.76 -30.21 -11.32
C SER A 12 -81.81 -29.97 -10.24
N PHE A 13 -82.05 -28.71 -9.90
CA PHE A 13 -83.24 -28.32 -9.13
C PHE A 13 -84.39 -28.15 -10.11
N LEU A 14 -85.40 -29.02 -9.96
CA LEU A 14 -86.70 -28.89 -10.60
C LEU A 14 -87.23 -27.47 -10.36
N GLN A 15 -87.39 -26.73 -11.44
CA GLN A 15 -88.07 -25.44 -11.45
C GLN A 15 -89.54 -25.67 -11.04
N PRO A 16 -90.08 -24.97 -10.04
CA PRO A 16 -91.50 -25.03 -9.76
C PRO A 16 -92.27 -24.45 -10.96
N PRO A 17 -93.43 -25.00 -11.35
CA PRO A 17 -94.21 -24.43 -12.44
C PRO A 17 -94.65 -23.02 -12.09
N ASP A 18 -94.25 -22.04 -12.91
CA ASP A 18 -94.80 -20.70 -12.88
C ASP A 18 -96.25 -20.77 -13.40
N LYS A 19 -97.18 -20.37 -12.52
CA LYS A 19 -98.62 -20.13 -12.76
C LYS A 19 -99.51 -21.37 -12.75
N MET A 20 -100.04 -21.70 -11.56
CA MET A 20 -101.36 -22.33 -11.48
C MET A 20 -102.41 -21.25 -11.76
N LEU A 21 -103.03 -21.31 -12.94
CA LEU A 21 -104.24 -20.54 -13.23
C LEU A 21 -105.36 -21.03 -12.31
N PRO A 22 -106.14 -20.16 -11.65
CA PRO A 22 -107.36 -20.58 -10.98
C PRO A 22 -108.38 -20.99 -12.04
N ALA A 23 -108.84 -22.23 -11.99
CA ALA A 23 -109.97 -22.68 -12.79
C ALA A 23 -111.21 -21.85 -12.43
N PRO A 24 -111.95 -21.28 -13.40
CA PRO A 24 -113.17 -20.53 -13.10
C PRO A 24 -114.26 -21.55 -12.76
N PHE A 25 -114.56 -21.70 -11.47
CA PHE A 25 -115.83 -22.28 -11.07
C PHE A 25 -116.93 -21.28 -11.45
N ALA A 26 -117.72 -21.65 -12.46
CA ALA A 26 -118.92 -20.93 -12.81
C ALA A 26 -119.86 -20.92 -11.60
N TYR A 27 -120.01 -19.75 -10.98
CA TYR A 27 -121.04 -19.50 -9.98
C TYR A 27 -122.39 -19.64 -10.68
N THR A 28 -123.05 -20.79 -10.52
CA THR A 28 -124.42 -20.97 -10.99
C THR A 28 -125.32 -20.27 -9.98
N GLU A 29 -125.72 -19.05 -10.35
CA GLU A 29 -126.71 -18.26 -9.62
C GLU A 29 -128.02 -19.06 -9.51
N SER A 30 -128.30 -19.58 -8.31
CA SER A 30 -129.55 -20.27 -8.02
C SER A 30 -130.66 -19.23 -7.88
N LYS A 31 -131.51 -19.13 -8.90
CA LYS A 31 -132.79 -18.40 -8.85
C LYS A 31 -133.61 -18.90 -7.65
N MET A 32 -133.87 -18.00 -6.70
CA MET A 32 -134.91 -18.16 -5.68
C MET A 32 -136.27 -18.31 -6.36
N LEU A 33 -136.86 -19.51 -6.30
CA LEU A 33 -138.28 -19.72 -6.49
C LEU A 33 -138.98 -19.39 -5.16
N ALA A 34 -139.81 -18.35 -5.17
CA ALA A 34 -140.70 -18.03 -4.07
C ALA A 34 -141.72 -19.17 -3.90
N ALA A 35 -141.60 -19.92 -2.81
CA ALA A 35 -142.60 -20.89 -2.37
C ALA A 35 -143.58 -20.21 -1.40
N VAL A 36 -144.83 -20.12 -1.85
CA VAL A 36 -146.02 -19.77 -1.07
C VAL A 36 -146.16 -20.70 0.14
N GLY A 37 -146.59 -20.13 1.26
CA GLY A 37 -146.63 -20.76 2.57
C GLY A 37 -147.54 -21.98 2.71
N GLY A 38 -147.23 -22.77 3.74
CA GLY A 38 -148.05 -23.88 4.22
C GLY A 38 -147.40 -24.54 5.43
N ASP A 39 -147.84 -24.14 6.63
CA ASP A 39 -147.54 -24.82 7.89
C ASP A 39 -147.96 -26.29 7.83
N ARG A 40 -147.03 -27.21 8.12
CA ARG A 40 -147.31 -28.64 8.32
C ARG A 40 -146.47 -29.14 9.52
N PRO A 41 -147.02 -29.99 10.42
CA PRO A 41 -146.33 -30.40 11.63
C PRO A 41 -145.11 -31.27 11.32
N SER A 42 -143.98 -30.95 11.96
CA SER A 42 -142.67 -31.58 11.76
C SER A 42 -142.60 -33.00 12.34
N ASN A 43 -142.07 -33.94 11.53
CA ASN A 43 -141.67 -35.28 11.93
C ASN A 43 -140.25 -35.21 12.54
N PRO A 44 -139.98 -35.74 13.75
CA PRO A 44 -138.72 -35.52 14.48
C PRO A 44 -137.47 -36.02 13.75
N ASN A 45 -137.58 -37.03 12.88
CA ASN A 45 -136.46 -37.57 12.10
C ASN A 45 -135.97 -36.61 11.01
N ASN A 46 -136.87 -35.86 10.37
CA ASN A 46 -136.50 -34.86 9.36
C ASN A 46 -135.85 -33.64 10.01
N GLN A 47 -136.25 -33.29 11.23
CA GLN A 47 -135.65 -32.22 12.03
C GLN A 47 -134.17 -32.52 12.34
N ALA A 48 -133.84 -33.77 12.69
CA ALA A 48 -132.48 -34.20 13.00
C ALA A 48 -131.54 -34.18 11.78
N VAL A 49 -132.03 -34.62 10.61
CA VAL A 49 -131.26 -34.56 9.35
C VAL A 49 -131.00 -33.11 8.92
N VAL A 50 -132.01 -32.25 9.02
CA VAL A 50 -131.84 -30.81 8.72
C VAL A 50 -130.87 -30.15 9.71
N ALA A 51 -130.90 -30.54 10.99
CA ALA A 51 -129.93 -30.05 11.98
C ALA A 51 -128.49 -30.52 11.68
N ALA A 52 -128.30 -31.78 11.27
CA ALA A 52 -126.99 -32.32 10.89
C ALA A 52 -126.42 -31.64 9.63
N LEU A 53 -127.26 -31.38 8.62
CA LEU A 53 -126.86 -30.65 7.41
C LEU A 53 -126.49 -29.20 7.73
N LYS A 54 -127.26 -28.51 8.57
CA LYS A 54 -126.92 -27.16 9.05
C LYS A 54 -125.59 -27.15 9.83
N ALA A 55 -125.35 -28.15 10.67
CA ALA A 55 -124.09 -28.29 11.41
C ALA A 55 -122.89 -28.55 10.47
N LEU A 56 -123.08 -29.37 9.43
CA LEU A 56 -122.06 -29.62 8.41
C LEU A 56 -121.77 -28.35 7.59
N GLN A 57 -122.80 -27.62 7.17
CA GLN A 57 -122.67 -26.38 6.41
C GLN A 57 -121.91 -25.32 7.22
N GLU A 58 -122.21 -25.18 8.51
CA GLU A 58 -121.46 -24.29 9.42
C GLU A 58 -120.03 -24.77 9.68
N LYS A 59 -119.77 -26.09 9.67
CA LYS A 59 -118.40 -26.62 9.77
C LYS A 59 -117.59 -26.33 8.49
N ILE A 60 -118.18 -26.50 7.31
CA ILE A 60 -117.56 -26.14 6.03
C ILE A 60 -117.23 -24.66 6.02
N ARG A 61 -118.20 -23.79 6.37
CA ARG A 61 -118.00 -22.34 6.45
C ARG A 61 -116.84 -21.94 7.38
N ARG A 62 -116.74 -22.59 8.55
CA ARG A 62 -115.62 -22.37 9.49
C ARG A 62 -114.28 -22.82 8.91
N LEU A 63 -114.23 -24.00 8.28
CA LEU A 63 -113.00 -24.50 7.65
C LEU A 63 -112.55 -23.63 6.47
N GLU A 64 -113.48 -23.11 5.67
CA GLU A 64 -113.18 -22.18 4.58
C GLU A 64 -112.60 -20.87 5.10
N LEU A 65 -113.15 -20.35 6.21
CA LEU A 65 -112.62 -19.16 6.88
C LEU A 65 -111.21 -19.42 7.44
N GLU A 66 -111.01 -20.55 8.13
CA GLU A 66 -109.69 -20.94 8.66
C GLU A 66 -108.66 -21.15 7.53
N LYS A 67 -109.06 -21.78 6.42
CA LYS A 67 -108.23 -21.93 5.23
C LYS A 67 -107.79 -20.58 4.69
N SER A 68 -108.72 -19.63 4.51
CA SER A 68 -108.40 -18.27 4.08
C SER A 68 -107.42 -17.59 5.05
N GLN A 69 -107.62 -17.72 6.37
CA GLN A 69 -106.73 -17.13 7.36
C GLN A 69 -105.32 -17.76 7.33
N VAL A 70 -105.21 -19.07 7.10
CA VAL A 70 -103.91 -19.74 6.98
C VAL A 70 -103.22 -19.34 5.68
N GLU A 71 -103.95 -19.22 4.57
CA GLU A 71 -103.43 -18.73 3.29
C GLU A 71 -102.90 -17.30 3.42
N ASP A 72 -103.64 -16.39 4.06
CA ASP A 72 -103.19 -15.01 4.32
C ASP A 72 -101.90 -14.98 5.17
N LYS A 73 -101.84 -15.80 6.22
CA LYS A 73 -100.63 -15.95 7.05
C LYS A 73 -99.46 -16.49 6.24
N LEU A 74 -99.69 -17.50 5.41
CA LEU A 74 -98.65 -18.07 4.53
C LEU A 74 -98.14 -17.03 3.53
N CYS A 75 -99.04 -16.24 2.92
CA CYS A 75 -98.68 -15.13 2.05
C CYS A 75 -97.84 -14.09 2.79
N SER A 76 -98.23 -13.70 4.02
CA SER A 76 -97.46 -12.74 4.83
C SER A 76 -96.05 -13.26 5.18
N LEU A 77 -95.94 -14.54 5.53
CA LEU A 77 -94.66 -15.19 5.82
C LEU A 77 -93.79 -15.32 4.58
N SER A 78 -94.37 -15.63 3.42
CA SER A 78 -93.68 -15.69 2.13
C SER A 78 -93.09 -14.33 1.76
N ILE A 79 -93.85 -13.24 1.94
CA ILE A 79 -93.38 -11.87 1.72
C ILE A 79 -92.22 -11.55 2.67
N ALA A 80 -92.37 -11.86 3.97
CA ALA A 80 -91.31 -11.63 4.96
C ALA A 80 -90.03 -12.41 4.61
N ALA A 81 -90.15 -13.70 4.26
CA ALA A 81 -89.02 -14.54 3.85
C ALA A 81 -88.31 -13.99 2.60
N ALA A 82 -89.07 -13.54 1.61
CA ALA A 82 -88.52 -12.91 0.40
C ALA A 82 -87.77 -11.61 0.72
N GLN A 83 -88.28 -10.79 1.65
CA GLN A 83 -87.60 -9.57 2.10
C GLN A 83 -86.28 -9.88 2.84
N TYR A 84 -86.27 -10.88 3.74
CA TYR A 84 -85.04 -11.30 4.42
C TYR A 84 -83.99 -11.82 3.43
N LYS A 85 -84.40 -12.59 2.43
CA LYS A 85 -83.51 -13.06 1.36
C LYS A 85 -82.87 -11.89 0.61
N LYS A 86 -83.67 -10.90 0.17
CA LYS A 86 -83.16 -9.69 -0.49
C LYS A 86 -82.19 -8.91 0.39
N ALA A 87 -82.51 -8.73 1.67
CA ALA A 87 -81.64 -8.02 2.61
C ALA A 87 -80.29 -8.75 2.81
N LEU A 88 -80.31 -10.08 2.87
CA LEU A 88 -79.12 -10.91 2.99
C LEU A 88 -78.23 -10.81 1.75
N GLU A 89 -78.81 -10.94 0.55
CA GLU A 89 -78.11 -10.81 -0.73
C GLU A 89 -77.45 -9.43 -0.86
N HIS A 90 -78.19 -8.37 -0.54
CA HIS A 90 -77.67 -7.00 -0.56
C HIS A 90 -76.52 -6.80 0.46
N LYS A 91 -76.60 -7.42 1.65
CA LYS A 91 -75.51 -7.40 2.62
C LYS A 91 -74.28 -8.16 2.12
N SER A 92 -74.46 -9.27 1.40
CA SER A 92 -73.36 -9.99 0.76
C SER A 92 -72.67 -9.13 -0.28
N TYR A 93 -73.44 -8.56 -1.22
CA TYR A 93 -72.93 -7.72 -2.30
C TYR A 93 -72.12 -6.53 -1.77
N LYS A 94 -72.61 -5.86 -0.71
CA LYS A 94 -71.88 -4.78 -0.04
C LYS A 94 -70.54 -5.23 0.54
N LYS A 95 -70.49 -6.43 1.14
CA LYS A 95 -69.23 -7.00 1.66
C LYS A 95 -68.25 -7.30 0.54
N ASP A 96 -68.74 -7.85 -0.57
CA ASP A 96 -67.91 -8.21 -1.72
C ASP A 96 -67.29 -6.95 -2.35
N ILE A 97 -68.06 -5.87 -2.52
CA ILE A 97 -67.54 -4.57 -2.96
C ILE A 97 -66.48 -4.04 -1.99
N ALA A 98 -66.79 -3.98 -0.69
CA ALA A 98 -65.84 -3.47 0.30
C ALA A 98 -64.54 -4.29 0.32
N HIS A 99 -64.64 -5.61 0.13
CA HIS A 99 -63.47 -6.48 0.02
C HIS A 99 -62.65 -6.20 -1.24
N GLN A 100 -63.31 -6.01 -2.38
CA GLN A 100 -62.66 -5.68 -3.64
C GLN A 100 -61.94 -4.32 -3.56
N GLU A 101 -62.58 -3.31 -2.97
CA GLU A 101 -61.99 -1.99 -2.74
C GLU A 101 -60.75 -2.08 -1.84
N LEU A 102 -60.85 -2.82 -0.73
CA LEU A 102 -59.71 -3.06 0.17
C LEU A 102 -58.56 -3.75 -0.56
N MET A 103 -58.86 -4.80 -1.35
CA MET A 103 -57.85 -5.49 -2.15
C MET A 103 -57.19 -4.56 -3.17
N GLN A 104 -57.96 -3.64 -3.79
CA GLN A 104 -57.40 -2.66 -4.70
C GLN A 104 -56.52 -1.63 -3.98
N GLN A 105 -56.94 -1.14 -2.82
CA GLN A 105 -56.12 -0.27 -1.98
C GLN A 105 -54.82 -0.96 -1.56
N LYS A 106 -54.89 -2.23 -1.13
CA LYS A 106 -53.71 -3.02 -0.77
C LYS A 106 -52.72 -3.15 -1.94
N LYS A 107 -53.22 -3.39 -3.17
CA LYS A 107 -52.38 -3.41 -4.38
C LYS A 107 -51.72 -2.06 -4.62
N ASN A 108 -52.47 -0.96 -4.53
CA ASN A 108 -51.95 0.39 -4.73
C ASN A 108 -50.86 0.72 -3.70
N ILE A 109 -51.08 0.41 -2.41
CA ILE A 109 -50.09 0.60 -1.34
C ILE A 109 -48.85 -0.26 -1.60
N SER A 110 -49.03 -1.52 -2.04
CA SER A 110 -47.90 -2.39 -2.38
C SER A 110 -47.05 -1.81 -3.52
N VAL A 111 -47.67 -1.25 -4.56
CA VAL A 111 -46.96 -0.60 -5.66
C VAL A 111 -46.19 0.63 -5.15
N GLN A 112 -46.82 1.46 -4.33
CA GLN A 112 -46.17 2.64 -3.73
C GLN A 112 -44.99 2.24 -2.82
N LEU A 113 -45.14 1.19 -2.02
CA LEU A 113 -44.08 0.68 -1.15
C LEU A 113 -42.89 0.18 -1.98
N ASN A 114 -43.16 -0.60 -3.04
CA ASN A 114 -42.11 -1.09 -3.93
C ASN A 114 -41.37 0.06 -4.65
N ALA A 115 -42.10 1.08 -5.09
CA ALA A 115 -41.51 2.29 -5.68
C ALA A 115 -40.64 3.06 -4.67
N ALA A 116 -41.11 3.22 -3.43
CA ALA A 116 -40.35 3.85 -2.36
C ALA A 116 -39.09 3.06 -2.00
N GLN A 117 -39.19 1.72 -1.93
CA GLN A 117 -38.05 0.84 -1.68
C GLN A 117 -37.01 0.94 -2.80
N SER A 118 -37.44 0.99 -4.06
CA SER A 118 -36.54 1.17 -5.21
C SER A 118 -35.81 2.51 -5.15
N ARG A 119 -36.52 3.58 -4.78
CA ARG A 119 -35.93 4.90 -4.56
C ARG A 119 -34.90 4.91 -3.43
N CYS A 120 -35.18 4.25 -2.31
CA CYS A 120 -34.24 4.13 -1.21
C CYS A 120 -32.98 3.37 -1.61
N SER A 121 -33.13 2.24 -2.32
CA SER A 121 -32.00 1.47 -2.83
C SER A 121 -31.11 2.27 -3.78
N LEU A 122 -31.69 3.14 -4.62
CA LEU A 122 -30.92 4.04 -5.48
C LEU A 122 -30.12 5.07 -4.66
N LEU A 123 -30.75 5.68 -3.66
CA LEU A 123 -30.08 6.65 -2.77
C LEU A 123 -28.95 6.00 -1.97
N GLU A 124 -29.12 4.77 -1.50
CA GLU A 124 -28.05 4.00 -0.84
C GLU A 124 -26.84 3.80 -1.77
N LYS A 125 -27.07 3.41 -3.03
CA LYS A 125 -26.01 3.28 -4.03
C LYS A 125 -25.30 4.61 -4.31
N GLN A 126 -26.04 5.72 -4.38
CA GLN A 126 -25.47 7.05 -4.54
C GLN A 126 -24.64 7.48 -3.33
N LEU A 127 -25.10 7.20 -2.12
CA LEU A 127 -24.35 7.47 -0.89
C LEU A 127 -23.06 6.65 -0.84
N ASP A 128 -23.11 5.38 -1.22
CA ASP A 128 -21.91 4.54 -1.25
C ASP A 128 -20.90 4.97 -2.32
N TYR A 129 -21.38 5.44 -3.47
CA TYR A 129 -20.53 6.09 -4.47
C TYR A 129 -19.88 7.35 -3.89
N MET A 130 -20.65 8.24 -3.27
CA MET A 130 -20.14 9.47 -2.68
C MET A 130 -19.11 9.21 -1.58
N LYS A 131 -19.33 8.20 -0.71
CA LYS A 131 -18.35 7.77 0.30
C LYS A 131 -17.03 7.34 -0.35
N LYS A 132 -17.07 6.60 -1.45
CA LYS A 132 -15.87 6.17 -2.18
C LYS A 132 -15.12 7.37 -2.78
N VAL A 133 -15.85 8.30 -3.38
CA VAL A 133 -15.27 9.53 -3.95
C VAL A 133 -14.60 10.37 -2.87
N VAL A 134 -15.27 10.56 -1.73
CA VAL A 134 -14.70 11.31 -0.59
C VAL A 134 -13.47 10.61 -0.03
N SER A 135 -13.51 9.29 0.18
CA SER A 135 -12.35 8.52 0.64
C SER A 135 -11.16 8.62 -0.34
N SER A 136 -11.42 8.57 -1.65
CA SER A 136 -10.39 8.77 -2.67
C SER A 136 -9.79 10.18 -2.60
N ALA A 137 -10.62 11.22 -2.47
CA ALA A 137 -10.19 12.60 -2.35
C ALA A 137 -9.36 12.85 -1.07
N GLU A 138 -9.74 12.24 0.05
CA GLU A 138 -8.97 12.30 1.30
C GLU A 138 -7.59 11.65 1.16
N MET A 139 -7.52 10.49 0.48
CA MET A 139 -6.25 9.83 0.19
C MET A 139 -5.36 10.64 -0.75
N GLU A 140 -5.94 11.31 -1.76
CA GLU A 140 -5.22 12.22 -2.64
C GLU A 140 -4.68 13.43 -1.86
N LYS A 141 -5.51 14.08 -1.05
CA LYS A 141 -5.09 15.17 -0.16
C LYS A 141 -3.92 14.75 0.73
N LYS A 142 -3.97 13.55 1.31
CA LYS A 142 -2.88 13.01 2.13
C LYS A 142 -1.59 12.84 1.31
N ARG A 143 -1.68 12.27 0.10
CA ARG A 143 -0.53 12.12 -0.80
C ARG A 143 0.08 13.46 -1.19
N VAL A 144 -0.75 14.46 -1.50
CA VAL A 144 -0.31 15.83 -1.84
C VAL A 144 0.42 16.47 -0.65
N LEU A 145 -0.14 16.37 0.57
CA LEU A 145 0.52 16.90 1.77
C LEU A 145 1.85 16.20 2.07
N GLU A 146 1.93 14.88 1.91
CA GLU A 146 3.18 14.14 2.04
C GLU A 146 4.22 14.55 0.98
N GLN A 147 3.78 14.79 -0.26
CA GLN A 147 4.63 15.29 -1.33
C GLN A 147 5.15 16.71 -1.03
N GLN A 148 4.28 17.59 -0.53
CA GLN A 148 4.65 18.95 -0.12
C GLN A 148 5.66 18.93 1.03
N ALA A 149 5.48 18.07 2.02
CA ALA A 149 6.42 17.91 3.13
C ALA A 149 7.80 17.39 2.67
N LYS A 150 7.84 16.49 1.67
CA LYS A 150 9.10 16.04 1.05
C LYS A 150 9.81 17.18 0.32
N LEU A 151 9.07 17.94 -0.50
CA LEU A 151 9.62 19.09 -1.22
C LEU A 151 10.15 20.17 -0.27
N GLN A 152 9.48 20.42 0.85
CA GLN A 152 9.97 21.35 1.87
C GLN A 152 11.31 20.89 2.47
N LYS A 153 11.43 19.61 2.84
CA LYS A 153 12.70 19.05 3.32
C LYS A 153 13.80 19.09 2.27
N GLU A 154 13.48 18.81 1.01
CA GLU A 154 14.45 18.94 -0.08
C GLU A 154 14.90 20.40 -0.25
N ASN A 155 13.99 21.37 -0.13
CA ASN A 155 14.33 22.79 -0.19
C ASN A 155 15.22 23.23 0.99
N GLU A 156 14.93 22.76 2.21
CA GLU A 156 15.80 22.97 3.38
C GLU A 156 17.22 22.40 3.13
N ASN A 157 17.31 21.19 2.59
CA ASN A 157 18.58 20.56 2.23
C ASN A 157 19.32 21.35 1.13
N TRP A 158 18.60 21.87 0.13
CA TRP A 158 19.18 22.72 -0.92
C TRP A 158 19.75 24.02 -0.37
N LEU A 159 19.06 24.67 0.57
CA LEU A 159 19.54 25.86 1.27
C LEU A 159 20.80 25.55 2.09
N GLU A 160 20.82 24.43 2.81
CA GLU A 160 22.01 23.99 3.56
C GLU A 160 23.20 23.71 2.64
N LEU A 161 22.94 23.06 1.49
CA LEU A 161 23.96 22.79 0.47
C LEU A 161 24.53 24.10 -0.09
N HIS A 162 23.69 25.06 -0.43
CA HIS A 162 24.13 26.39 -0.90
C HIS A 162 25.00 27.10 0.14
N ALA A 163 24.63 27.04 1.42
CA ALA A 163 25.43 27.62 2.50
C ALA A 163 26.80 26.94 2.64
N LYS A 164 26.87 25.61 2.47
CA LYS A 164 28.14 24.85 2.45
C LYS A 164 29.00 25.23 1.25
N LEU A 165 28.39 25.39 0.08
CA LEU A 165 29.10 25.80 -1.14
C LEU A 165 29.76 27.17 -0.96
N GLY A 166 29.04 28.15 -0.40
CA GLY A 166 29.59 29.48 -0.13
C GLY A 166 30.71 29.47 0.93
N LYS A 167 30.68 28.55 1.89
CA LYS A 167 31.81 28.33 2.83
C LYS A 167 33.03 27.77 2.09
N LEU A 168 32.83 26.80 1.21
CA LEU A 168 33.88 26.19 0.41
C LEU A 168 34.56 27.22 -0.50
N GLU A 169 33.79 28.07 -1.17
CA GLU A 169 34.31 29.14 -2.02
C GLU A 169 35.21 30.13 -1.25
N ARG A 170 34.84 30.47 0.00
CA ARG A 170 35.68 31.30 0.87
C ARG A 170 37.00 30.62 1.21
N LEU A 171 36.95 29.32 1.53
CA LEU A 171 38.16 28.54 1.81
C LEU A 171 39.06 28.42 0.56
N GLU A 172 38.48 28.28 -0.63
CA GLU A 172 39.23 28.26 -1.88
C GLU A 172 39.98 29.58 -2.12
N LYS A 173 39.32 30.72 -1.89
CA LYS A 173 39.95 32.05 -1.97
C LYS A 173 41.11 32.20 -0.97
N GLU A 174 40.93 31.73 0.27
CA GLU A 174 41.99 31.70 1.29
C GLU A 174 43.16 30.81 0.86
N CYS A 175 42.90 29.60 0.33
CA CYS A 175 43.92 28.71 -0.20
C CYS A 175 44.73 29.38 -1.31
N LEU A 176 44.08 30.03 -2.28
CA LEU A 176 44.76 30.76 -3.35
C LEU A 176 45.66 31.88 -2.81
N LYS A 177 45.18 32.64 -1.81
CA LYS A 177 45.96 33.70 -1.15
C LYS A 177 47.17 33.14 -0.41
N LEU A 178 47.00 32.03 0.31
CA LEU A 178 48.09 31.33 0.99
C LEU A 178 49.10 30.78 -0.02
N THR A 179 48.67 30.17 -1.12
CA THR A 179 49.55 29.71 -2.18
C THR A 179 50.34 30.84 -2.84
N ALA A 180 49.71 32.01 -3.07
CA ALA A 180 50.41 33.18 -3.59
C ALA A 180 51.48 33.69 -2.59
N THR A 181 51.15 33.70 -1.30
CA THR A 181 52.08 34.07 -0.23
C THR A 181 53.24 33.08 -0.11
N GLN A 182 52.95 31.78 -0.19
CA GLN A 182 53.95 30.71 -0.20
C GLN A 182 54.91 30.87 -1.38
N ARG A 183 54.39 31.06 -2.60
CA ARG A 183 55.22 31.27 -3.79
C ARG A 183 56.14 32.48 -3.65
N ALA A 184 55.62 33.60 -3.14
CA ALA A 184 56.44 34.79 -2.90
C ALA A 184 57.56 34.53 -1.87
N ALA A 185 57.30 33.72 -0.85
CA ALA A 185 58.32 33.30 0.11
C ALA A 185 59.36 32.37 -0.53
N GLU A 186 58.93 31.41 -1.35
CA GLU A 186 59.81 30.50 -2.11
C GLU A 186 60.75 31.28 -3.06
N ASP A 187 60.22 32.25 -3.80
CA ASP A 187 61.01 33.12 -4.69
C ASP A 187 62.06 33.92 -3.90
N LYS A 188 61.69 34.40 -2.71
CA LYS A 188 62.62 35.14 -1.84
C LYS A 188 63.70 34.25 -1.25
N ILE A 189 63.38 33.02 -0.87
CA ILE A 189 64.36 32.02 -0.43
C ILE A 189 65.34 31.74 -1.57
N LYS A 190 64.83 31.45 -2.77
CA LYS A 190 65.67 31.19 -3.95
C LYS A 190 66.63 32.33 -4.26
N HIS A 191 66.17 33.59 -4.15
CA HIS A 191 67.05 34.74 -4.29
C HIS A 191 68.16 34.75 -3.22
N LEU A 192 67.81 34.49 -1.96
CA LEU A 192 68.79 34.46 -0.87
C LEU A 192 69.81 33.32 -1.04
N GLU A 193 69.37 32.14 -1.48
CA GLU A 193 70.24 31.01 -1.82
C GLU A 193 71.24 31.39 -2.93
N GLU A 194 70.80 32.10 -3.97
CA GLU A 194 71.68 32.57 -5.04
C GLU A 194 72.73 33.58 -4.52
N LYS A 195 72.33 34.49 -3.61
CA LYS A 195 73.28 35.42 -2.97
C LYS A 195 74.30 34.68 -2.10
N ILE A 196 73.86 33.69 -1.32
CA ILE A 196 74.73 32.87 -0.48
C ILE A 196 75.74 32.12 -1.36
N CYS A 197 75.29 31.50 -2.46
CA CYS A 197 76.18 30.80 -3.39
C CYS A 197 77.26 31.74 -3.97
N LYS A 198 76.89 32.97 -4.37
CA LYS A 198 77.85 33.99 -4.85
C LYS A 198 78.86 34.38 -3.77
N GLU A 199 78.41 34.58 -2.52
CA GLU A 199 79.28 34.89 -1.39
C GLU A 199 80.22 33.73 -1.05
N GLU A 200 79.72 32.49 -1.06
CA GLU A 200 80.53 31.29 -0.87
C GLU A 200 81.63 31.16 -1.93
N HIS A 201 81.32 31.46 -3.20
CA HIS A 201 82.32 31.51 -4.27
C HIS A 201 83.38 32.60 -4.01
N HIS A 202 82.98 33.77 -3.52
CA HIS A 202 83.91 34.84 -3.17
C HIS A 202 84.82 34.45 -1.99
N CYS A 203 84.28 33.87 -0.93
CA CYS A 203 85.06 33.36 0.20
C CYS A 203 86.04 32.25 -0.24
N LYS A 204 85.63 31.35 -1.15
CA LYS A 204 86.54 30.33 -1.73
C LYS A 204 87.70 30.97 -2.49
N LEU A 205 87.44 32.01 -3.28
CA LEU A 205 88.49 32.73 -4.01
C LEU A 205 89.50 33.40 -3.06
N ILE A 206 89.01 34.05 -2.01
CA ILE A 206 89.86 34.64 -0.96
C ILE A 206 90.66 33.55 -0.24
N GLN A 207 90.03 32.41 0.08
CA GLN A 207 90.71 31.28 0.71
C GLN A 207 91.83 30.72 -0.18
N GLU A 208 91.60 30.62 -1.49
CA GLU A 208 92.61 30.18 -2.46
C GLU A 208 93.77 31.18 -2.58
N GLN A 209 93.47 32.49 -2.67
CA GLN A 209 94.49 33.54 -2.64
C GLN A 209 95.31 33.50 -1.34
N THR A 210 94.67 33.29 -0.20
CA THR A 210 95.34 33.16 1.10
C THR A 210 96.22 31.91 1.14
N SER A 211 95.73 30.78 0.60
CA SER A 211 96.49 29.53 0.50
C SER A 211 97.70 29.66 -0.44
N GLN A 212 97.54 30.40 -1.55
CA GLN A 212 98.61 30.71 -2.49
C GLN A 212 99.68 31.61 -1.84
N LEU A 213 99.27 32.67 -1.13
CA LEU A 213 100.18 33.53 -0.38
C LEU A 213 100.89 32.75 0.73
N GLN A 214 100.18 31.90 1.48
CA GLN A 214 100.77 31.05 2.52
C GLN A 214 101.79 30.07 1.93
N THR A 215 101.47 29.43 0.81
CA THR A 215 102.42 28.56 0.08
C THR A 215 103.63 29.35 -0.41
N GLY A 216 103.43 30.56 -0.95
CA GLY A 216 104.51 31.47 -1.34
C GLY A 216 105.40 31.90 -0.17
N LEU A 217 104.79 32.18 0.99
CA LEU A 217 105.52 32.46 2.23
C LEU A 217 106.28 31.24 2.76
N ASP A 218 105.71 30.04 2.67
CA ASP A 218 106.37 28.81 3.10
C ASP A 218 107.52 28.43 2.16
N ILE A 219 107.39 28.66 0.85
CA ILE A 219 108.49 28.56 -0.12
C ILE A 219 109.58 29.58 0.20
N ASN A 220 109.21 30.86 0.39
CA ASN A 220 110.16 31.92 0.75
C ASN A 220 110.85 31.63 2.10
N ARG A 221 110.11 31.15 3.10
CA ARG A 221 110.64 30.70 4.40
C ARG A 221 111.60 29.52 4.21
N THR A 222 111.28 28.56 3.35
CA THR A 222 112.15 27.41 3.04
C THR A 222 113.42 27.85 2.30
N LEU A 223 113.32 28.79 1.35
CA LEU A 223 114.45 29.37 0.62
C LEU A 223 115.40 30.15 1.56
N VAL A 224 114.85 31.02 2.42
CA VAL A 224 115.63 31.77 3.43
C VAL A 224 116.25 30.82 4.47
N SER A 225 115.55 29.74 4.84
CA SER A 225 116.09 28.68 5.70
C SER A 225 117.18 27.85 4.99
N SER A 226 117.16 27.79 3.65
CA SER A 226 118.20 27.15 2.83
C SER A 226 119.46 28.02 2.68
N VAL A 227 119.34 29.35 2.74
CA VAL A 227 120.46 30.31 2.76
C VAL A 227 121.01 30.53 4.18
N THR A 228 120.21 30.27 5.22
CA THR A 228 120.58 30.51 6.62
C THR A 228 120.50 29.22 7.46
N SER A 229 121.33 28.22 7.12
CA SER A 229 121.67 27.12 8.05
C SER A 229 122.96 26.41 7.63
N ARG A 230 124.10 27.08 7.84
CA ARG A 230 125.37 26.45 8.21
C ARG A 230 125.73 27.00 9.59
N ASN A 231 126.06 26.09 10.51
CA ASN A 231 126.72 26.26 11.83
C ASN A 231 125.85 25.96 13.07
N LYS A 232 126.08 24.77 13.64
CA LYS A 232 126.02 24.48 15.09
C LYS A 232 127.28 25.03 15.78
N PRO A 233 127.28 25.29 17.10
CA PRO A 233 127.90 24.36 18.08
C PRO A 233 127.06 24.20 19.39
N LYS A 234 127.02 23.00 20.03
CA LYS A 234 127.91 22.43 21.09
C LYS A 234 127.93 23.27 22.39
N LYS A 235 127.28 22.79 23.48
CA LYS A 235 127.82 22.06 24.67
C LYS A 235 128.61 23.01 25.60
N GLU A 236 128.44 23.05 26.94
CA GLU A 236 128.51 21.94 27.90
C GLU A 236 128.27 22.42 29.37
N ASN A 237 127.94 21.46 30.26
CA ASN A 237 128.28 21.39 31.70
C ASN A 237 127.47 22.11 32.80
N GLY A 238 126.37 21.43 33.20
CA GLY A 238 126.17 20.76 34.50
C GLY A 238 126.62 21.39 35.83
N LYS A 239 125.68 21.52 36.79
CA LYS A 239 125.55 20.67 38.00
C LYS A 239 124.42 21.17 38.94
N LYS A 240 123.82 20.20 39.64
CA LYS A 240 122.66 20.23 40.57
C LYS A 240 122.86 21.10 41.83
N LYS A 241 121.78 21.70 42.37
CA LYS A 241 121.04 21.32 43.61
C LYS A 241 120.02 22.40 44.05
N ASN A 242 118.79 21.98 44.33
CA ASN A 242 117.89 22.30 45.47
C ASN A 242 118.07 23.65 46.23
N THR A 243 117.07 24.44 46.63
CA THR A 243 115.69 24.14 47.13
C THR A 243 114.91 25.45 47.38
N LYS A 244 113.56 25.36 47.24
CA LYS A 244 112.48 25.98 48.05
C LYS A 244 112.08 27.47 47.94
N LYS A 245 110.75 27.58 47.70
CA LYS A 245 109.74 28.62 48.02
C LYS A 245 109.77 29.85 47.09
N ARG A 246 108.65 30.29 46.48
CA ARG A 246 107.22 30.25 46.86
C ARG A 246 106.35 30.46 45.59
N ASN A 247 105.35 29.62 45.36
CA ASN A 247 104.24 29.80 44.40
C ASN A 247 103.24 30.88 44.91
N PRO A 248 102.07 31.13 44.28
CA PRO A 248 101.56 30.92 42.91
C PRO A 248 101.01 32.26 42.32
N THR A 249 100.53 32.41 41.08
CA THR A 249 99.23 31.88 40.62
C THR A 249 99.09 32.10 39.11
N MET A 250 99.35 31.04 38.35
CA MET A 250 98.67 30.77 37.09
C MET A 250 97.50 29.84 37.41
N LYS A 251 96.32 30.11 36.84
CA LYS A 251 95.34 29.06 36.56
C LYS A 251 94.95 29.14 35.09
N LYS A 252 95.54 28.24 34.31
CA LYS A 252 94.88 27.59 33.17
C LYS A 252 93.74 26.68 33.70
N ILE A 253 92.99 26.11 32.74
CA ILE A 253 92.04 24.97 32.81
C ILE A 253 90.57 25.44 32.62
N PRO A 254 89.65 24.69 31.96
CA PRO A 254 89.76 23.44 31.18
C PRO A 254 89.04 23.44 29.81
N LEU A 255 89.45 22.49 28.97
CA LEU A 255 88.59 21.80 28.01
C LEU A 255 87.74 20.76 28.78
N SER A 256 86.42 20.72 28.58
CA SER A 256 85.56 19.51 28.48
C SER A 256 84.06 19.83 28.62
N GLN A 257 83.30 19.48 27.56
CA GLN A 257 82.05 18.71 27.62
C GLN A 257 80.95 19.17 28.60
N LEU A 258 79.80 19.65 28.08
CA LEU A 258 78.45 19.32 28.56
C LEU A 258 77.35 19.97 27.68
N HIS A 259 76.49 19.09 27.15
CA HIS A 259 75.05 19.25 26.90
C HIS A 259 74.44 20.57 26.40
N LEU A 260 73.88 20.49 25.20
CA LEU A 260 72.72 21.26 24.75
C LEU A 260 71.56 21.11 25.76
N LYS A 261 71.11 22.23 26.33
CA LYS A 261 69.81 22.32 27.00
C LYS A 261 68.93 23.32 26.26
N ALA A 262 67.83 22.76 25.77
CA ALA A 262 66.64 23.43 25.28
C ALA A 262 65.90 24.17 26.41
N GLY A 263 65.15 25.20 26.00
CA GLY A 263 64.20 25.99 26.79
C GLY A 263 64.55 27.48 26.66
N GLU A 264 63.68 28.42 26.31
CA GLU A 264 62.24 28.41 26.04
C GLU A 264 61.93 29.82 25.47
N LEU A 265 61.44 29.91 24.23
CA LEU A 265 60.79 31.12 23.69
C LEU A 265 59.45 30.65 23.10
N PRO A 266 58.30 31.21 23.52
CA PRO A 266 56.99 30.63 23.26
C PRO A 266 56.50 31.02 21.86
N PHE A 267 56.64 30.09 20.91
CA PHE A 267 55.73 29.97 19.78
C PHE A 267 54.70 28.89 20.12
N VAL A 268 53.43 29.27 20.21
CA VAL A 268 52.33 28.32 20.41
C VAL A 268 51.88 27.82 19.03
N ALA A 269 52.25 26.58 18.71
CA ALA A 269 51.57 25.76 17.73
C ALA A 269 51.41 24.33 18.28
N GLY A 270 50.18 23.82 18.14
CA GLY A 270 49.57 22.71 18.84
C GLY A 270 50.34 21.39 18.95
N LYS A 271 50.08 20.69 20.07
CA LYS A 271 49.80 19.25 20.06
C LYS A 271 48.67 18.91 21.01
N SER A 272 47.66 18.28 20.43
CA SER A 272 46.82 17.26 21.04
C SER A 272 47.64 16.31 21.93
N ALA A 273 47.16 16.10 23.17
CA ALA A 273 47.47 14.91 23.94
C ALA A 273 46.25 13.98 23.86
N SER A 274 46.44 12.80 23.27
CA SER A 274 45.53 11.67 23.42
C SER A 274 46.19 10.62 24.32
N PRO A 275 45.45 9.94 25.22
CA PRO A 275 45.91 8.69 25.80
C PRO A 275 45.58 7.49 24.89
N SER A 276 46.64 6.76 24.52
CA SER A 276 46.76 5.29 24.37
C SER A 276 45.66 4.48 23.65
N HIS A 277 46.00 3.81 22.55
CA HIS A 277 46.22 2.35 22.50
C HIS A 277 46.94 1.94 21.19
N SER A 278 47.81 0.96 21.33
CA SER A 278 48.96 0.62 20.48
C SER A 278 48.66 0.01 19.11
N VAL A 279 49.51 0.31 18.13
CA VAL A 279 49.66 -0.43 16.86
C VAL A 279 51.08 -0.96 16.78
N SER A 280 51.23 -2.28 16.73
CA SER A 280 52.42 -2.95 16.21
C SER A 280 52.11 -3.54 14.84
N ALA A 281 53.04 -3.34 13.92
CA ALA A 281 53.00 -3.68 12.51
C ALA A 281 52.76 -5.18 12.21
N ASN A 282 52.15 -5.48 11.05
CA ASN A 282 52.75 -6.43 10.11
C ASN A 282 52.25 -6.23 8.67
N VAL A 283 53.19 -6.43 7.74
CA VAL A 283 53.12 -6.27 6.29
C VAL A 283 52.47 -7.50 5.64
N GLN A 284 51.48 -7.33 4.74
CA GLN A 284 51.42 -8.01 3.42
C GLN A 284 50.16 -7.70 2.60
N ARG A 285 50.40 -7.04 1.46
CA ARG A 285 49.81 -7.19 0.11
C ARG A 285 48.37 -7.75 -0.07
N CYS A 286 47.59 -6.87 -0.71
CA CYS A 286 46.87 -7.06 -1.99
C CYS A 286 45.60 -7.92 -2.09
N ARG A 287 44.62 -7.27 -2.75
CA ARG A 287 43.57 -7.77 -3.65
C ARG A 287 42.27 -8.31 -3.01
N THR A 288 41.20 -7.51 -3.01
CA THR A 288 40.21 -7.41 -4.12
C THR A 288 38.91 -6.73 -3.67
N PHE A 289 38.49 -5.74 -4.47
CA PHE A 289 37.14 -5.43 -4.95
C PHE A 289 35.89 -5.62 -4.07
N SER A 290 35.16 -4.50 -3.96
CA SER A 290 33.70 -4.36 -3.99
C SER A 290 32.84 -5.37 -3.22
N LYS A 291 32.29 -4.90 -2.10
CA LYS A 291 30.98 -5.37 -1.64
C LYS A 291 30.13 -4.19 -1.19
N SER A 292 29.20 -3.89 -2.08
CA SER A 292 27.94 -3.18 -1.83
C SER A 292 27.32 -3.57 -0.49
N VAL A 293 27.11 -2.58 0.37
CA VAL A 293 26.12 -2.69 1.44
C VAL A 293 24.76 -2.32 0.83
N SER A 294 24.27 -3.22 -0.02
CA SER A 294 22.87 -3.29 -0.41
C SER A 294 22.18 -4.18 0.61
N SER A 295 21.79 -3.58 1.73
CA SER A 295 20.84 -4.21 2.65
C SER A 295 19.43 -4.01 2.09
N CYS A 296 19.14 -4.64 0.95
CA CYS A 296 17.77 -4.78 0.46
C CYS A 296 17.09 -5.88 1.28
N SER A 297 16.59 -5.48 2.44
CA SER A 297 15.53 -6.21 3.14
C SER A 297 14.35 -6.32 2.17
N THR A 298 13.95 -7.56 1.86
CA THR A 298 12.80 -7.87 1.01
C THR A 298 11.53 -7.37 1.72
N SER A 299 11.14 -6.13 1.43
CA SER A 299 9.92 -5.53 1.94
C SER A 299 8.77 -5.73 0.92
N PRO A 300 7.52 -5.91 1.39
CA PRO A 300 6.32 -5.92 0.53
C PRO A 300 6.16 -4.63 -0.31
N ALA A 301 6.85 -3.55 0.07
CA ALA A 301 6.71 -2.22 -0.52
C ALA A 301 7.20 -2.13 -1.97
N ALA A 302 8.24 -2.87 -2.37
CA ALA A 302 8.71 -2.85 -3.76
C ALA A 302 7.73 -3.49 -4.75
N SER A 303 6.90 -4.43 -4.28
CA SER A 303 5.82 -5.01 -5.09
C SER A 303 4.61 -4.08 -5.20
N GLY A 304 4.31 -3.31 -4.13
CA GLY A 304 3.26 -2.29 -4.15
C GLY A 304 3.55 -1.17 -5.15
N ARG A 305 4.77 -0.60 -5.12
CA ARG A 305 5.16 0.47 -6.04
C ARG A 305 5.10 0.09 -7.53
N LEU A 306 5.35 -1.18 -7.85
CA LEU A 306 5.22 -1.69 -9.23
C LEU A 306 3.75 -1.81 -9.67
N LEU A 307 2.86 -2.19 -8.74
CA LEU A 307 1.42 -2.23 -9.00
C LEU A 307 0.86 -0.82 -9.17
N ASP A 308 1.27 0.12 -8.33
CA ASP A 308 0.85 1.52 -8.41
C ASP A 308 1.27 2.16 -9.75
N LEU A 309 2.52 1.90 -10.20
CA LEU A 309 2.99 2.36 -11.51
C LEU A 309 2.23 1.72 -12.67
N LEU A 310 1.93 0.42 -12.58
CA LEU A 310 1.16 -0.28 -13.60
C LEU A 310 -0.28 0.25 -13.69
N LEU A 311 -0.87 0.62 -12.54
CA LEU A 311 -2.20 1.23 -12.47
C LEU A 311 -2.19 2.62 -13.11
N ALA A 312 -1.23 3.48 -12.74
CA ALA A 312 -1.10 4.82 -13.31
C ALA A 312 -1.00 4.82 -14.85
N ILE A 313 -0.19 3.91 -15.42
CA ILE A 313 -0.05 3.82 -16.88
C ILE A 313 -1.31 3.25 -17.55
N GLN A 314 -2.08 2.39 -16.85
CA GLN A 314 -3.38 1.92 -17.35
C GLN A 314 -4.42 3.04 -17.36
N ASP A 315 -4.43 3.89 -16.33
CA ASP A 315 -5.33 5.04 -16.26
C ASP A 315 -4.99 6.07 -17.34
N GLU A 316 -3.70 6.35 -17.56
CA GLU A 316 -3.23 7.21 -18.67
C GLU A 316 -3.62 6.64 -20.04
N LEU A 317 -3.51 5.33 -20.25
CA LEU A 317 -3.98 4.69 -21.49
C LEU A 317 -5.50 4.81 -21.65
N GLY A 318 -6.25 4.70 -20.54
CA GLY A 318 -7.69 4.94 -20.52
C GLY A 318 -8.06 6.37 -20.91
N GLN A 319 -7.35 7.35 -20.37
CA GLN A 319 -7.53 8.77 -20.70
C GLN A 319 -7.26 9.04 -22.18
N MET A 320 -6.14 8.55 -22.72
CA MET A 320 -5.83 8.68 -24.14
C MET A 320 -6.85 7.95 -25.04
N SER A 321 -7.41 6.83 -24.59
CA SER A 321 -8.46 6.12 -25.34
C SER A 321 -9.75 6.94 -25.42
N PHE A 322 -10.07 7.70 -24.37
CA PHE A 322 -11.20 8.63 -24.37
C PHE A 322 -10.94 9.81 -25.32
N GLU A 323 -9.75 10.41 -25.26
CA GLU A 323 -9.33 11.47 -26.19
C GLU A 323 -9.36 10.99 -27.66
N HIS A 324 -8.94 9.75 -27.92
CA HIS A 324 -9.00 9.14 -29.25
C HIS A 324 -10.44 9.07 -29.77
N GLN A 325 -11.37 8.67 -28.92
CA GLN A 325 -12.80 8.61 -29.28
C GLN A 325 -13.40 9.99 -29.51
N GLU A 326 -12.97 10.99 -28.75
CA GLU A 326 -13.43 12.38 -28.88
C GLU A 326 -12.87 13.03 -30.16
N LEU A 327 -11.58 12.84 -30.46
CA LEU A 327 -10.97 13.32 -31.71
C LEU A 327 -11.63 12.68 -32.94
N LEU A 328 -11.95 11.38 -32.90
CA LEU A 328 -12.71 10.72 -33.98
C LEU A 328 -14.09 11.36 -34.19
N LYS A 329 -14.76 11.74 -33.11
CA LYS A 329 -16.06 12.42 -33.18
C LYS A 329 -15.93 13.82 -33.76
N GLN A 330 -14.91 14.58 -33.35
CA GLN A 330 -14.62 15.92 -33.90
C GLN A 330 -14.30 15.87 -35.40
N ILE A 331 -13.56 14.85 -35.84
CA ILE A 331 -13.29 14.61 -37.28
C ILE A 331 -14.60 14.34 -38.02
N GLN A 332 -15.54 13.59 -37.44
CA GLN A 332 -16.82 13.30 -38.08
C GLN A 332 -17.76 14.52 -38.17
N GLU A 333 -17.69 15.44 -37.20
CA GLU A 333 -18.56 16.61 -37.11
C GLU A 333 -18.03 17.83 -37.90
N THR A 334 -16.74 17.89 -38.15
CA THR A 334 -16.08 19.03 -38.79
C THR A 334 -16.21 18.99 -40.32
N GLN A 335 -16.56 20.11 -40.93
CA GLN A 335 -16.69 20.27 -42.40
C GLN A 335 -15.52 21.07 -43.02
N ASP A 336 -14.67 21.68 -42.20
CA ASP A 336 -13.50 22.44 -42.65
C ASP A 336 -12.32 21.50 -42.93
N SER A 337 -11.92 21.42 -44.20
CA SER A 337 -10.82 20.56 -44.67
C SER A 337 -9.50 20.80 -43.93
N LYS A 338 -9.19 22.05 -43.54
CA LYS A 338 -7.91 22.35 -42.88
C LYS A 338 -7.91 21.86 -41.42
N VAL A 339 -9.05 22.01 -40.75
CA VAL A 339 -9.23 21.54 -39.37
C VAL A 339 -9.28 20.01 -39.33
N LEU A 340 -9.84 19.35 -40.35
CA LEU A 340 -9.80 17.90 -40.49
C LEU A 340 -8.37 17.36 -40.56
N GLU A 341 -7.53 17.93 -41.43
CA GLU A 341 -6.11 17.53 -41.53
C GLU A 341 -5.35 17.75 -40.21
N ASP A 342 -5.66 18.82 -39.48
CA ASP A 342 -5.04 19.10 -38.18
C ASP A 342 -5.46 18.06 -37.12
N LEU A 343 -6.76 17.73 -37.03
CA LEU A 343 -7.30 16.72 -36.12
C LEU A 343 -6.82 15.31 -36.44
N GLU A 344 -6.69 14.96 -37.73
CA GLU A 344 -6.13 13.67 -38.17
C GLU A 344 -4.66 13.52 -37.74
N ARG A 345 -3.85 14.59 -37.85
CA ARG A 345 -2.46 14.58 -37.36
C ARG A 345 -2.39 14.43 -35.84
N GLU A 346 -3.31 15.06 -35.10
CA GLU A 346 -3.40 14.92 -33.66
C GLU A 346 -3.79 13.49 -33.25
N LEU A 347 -4.76 12.89 -33.95
CA LEU A 347 -5.16 11.50 -33.76
C LEU A 347 -4.00 10.53 -34.01
N ASP A 348 -3.24 10.72 -35.10
CA ASP A 348 -2.06 9.90 -35.41
C ASP A 348 -0.96 10.01 -34.34
N SER A 349 -0.75 11.22 -33.80
CA SER A 349 0.18 11.44 -32.68
C SER A 349 -0.30 10.72 -31.42
N LEU A 350 -1.60 10.80 -31.12
CA LEU A 350 -2.21 10.15 -29.96
C LEU A 350 -2.12 8.62 -30.06
N VAL A 351 -2.38 8.05 -31.23
CA VAL A 351 -2.24 6.59 -31.47
C VAL A 351 -0.81 6.13 -31.19
N LYS A 352 0.20 6.86 -31.69
CA LYS A 352 1.61 6.53 -31.39
C LYS A 352 1.91 6.57 -29.88
N GLN A 353 1.33 7.51 -29.14
CA GLN A 353 1.47 7.56 -27.68
C GLN A 353 0.78 6.39 -26.99
N MET A 354 -0.42 6.01 -27.44
CA MET A 354 -1.15 4.84 -26.95
C MET A 354 -0.34 3.54 -27.14
N GLU A 355 0.28 3.36 -28.30
CA GLU A 355 1.16 2.22 -28.58
C GLU A 355 2.36 2.17 -27.62
N VAL A 356 3.06 3.30 -27.44
CA VAL A 356 4.19 3.40 -26.51
C VAL A 356 3.78 3.06 -25.08
N LYS A 357 2.62 3.54 -24.61
CA LYS A 357 2.10 3.19 -23.28
C LYS A 357 1.69 1.72 -23.19
N GLY A 358 1.10 1.15 -24.24
CA GLY A 358 0.83 -0.29 -24.36
C GLY A 358 2.09 -1.15 -24.23
N GLU A 359 3.20 -0.71 -24.84
CA GLU A 359 4.50 -1.36 -24.66
C GLU A 359 5.02 -1.28 -23.21
N GLN A 360 4.88 -0.11 -22.58
CA GLN A 360 5.29 0.10 -21.19
C GLN A 360 4.54 -0.85 -20.25
N ILE A 361 3.22 -0.97 -20.43
CA ILE A 361 2.38 -1.93 -19.70
C ILE A 361 2.88 -3.36 -19.91
N SER A 362 3.21 -3.71 -21.16
CA SER A 362 3.70 -5.05 -21.49
C SER A 362 5.04 -5.36 -20.82
N LYS A 363 5.98 -4.41 -20.82
CA LYS A 363 7.29 -4.51 -20.14
C LYS A 363 7.10 -4.65 -18.62
N LEU A 364 6.22 -3.85 -18.02
CA LEU A 364 5.91 -3.90 -16.58
C LEU A 364 5.23 -5.21 -16.17
N LYS A 365 4.25 -5.70 -16.93
CA LYS A 365 3.59 -7.00 -16.67
C LYS A 365 4.58 -8.17 -16.77
N LYS A 366 5.51 -8.13 -17.74
CA LYS A 366 6.60 -9.12 -17.83
C LYS A 366 7.48 -9.08 -16.58
N HIS A 367 7.87 -7.91 -16.10
CA HIS A 367 8.65 -7.75 -14.87
C HIS A 367 7.88 -8.23 -13.62
N GLN A 368 6.59 -7.93 -13.54
CA GLN A 368 5.73 -8.41 -12.46
C GLN A 368 5.69 -9.95 -12.41
N ALA A 369 5.56 -10.60 -13.58
CA ALA A 369 5.57 -12.06 -13.69
C ALA A 369 6.92 -12.69 -13.28
N THR A 370 8.05 -12.08 -13.66
CA THR A 370 9.38 -12.57 -13.25
C THR A 370 9.59 -12.44 -11.74
N VAL A 371 9.19 -11.31 -11.14
CA VAL A 371 9.24 -11.09 -9.69
C VAL A 371 8.38 -12.11 -8.94
N GLN A 372 7.15 -12.37 -9.40
CA GLN A 372 6.29 -13.40 -8.79
C GLN A 372 6.87 -14.81 -8.92
N LYS A 373 7.46 -15.15 -10.07
CA LYS A 373 8.13 -16.44 -10.30
C LYS A 373 9.33 -16.63 -9.35
N LEU A 374 10.12 -15.58 -9.14
CA LEU A 374 11.22 -15.58 -8.17
C LEU A 374 10.70 -15.73 -6.73
N LYS A 375 9.66 -14.99 -6.35
CA LYS A 375 9.03 -15.10 -5.02
C LYS A 375 8.56 -16.53 -4.73
N ARG A 376 7.90 -17.19 -5.70
CA ARG A 376 7.46 -18.59 -5.59
C ARG A 376 8.66 -19.55 -5.46
N LYS A 377 9.75 -19.36 -6.21
CA LYS A 377 10.97 -20.18 -6.09
C LYS A 377 11.62 -20.03 -4.71
N THR A 378 11.74 -18.81 -4.21
CA THR A 378 12.29 -18.51 -2.88
C THR A 378 11.42 -19.12 -1.77
N GLN A 379 10.10 -19.07 -1.91
CA GLN A 379 9.17 -19.67 -0.95
C GLN A 379 9.28 -21.21 -0.94
N LYS A 380 9.40 -21.86 -2.11
CA LYS A 380 9.65 -23.31 -2.21
C LYS A 380 10.98 -23.71 -1.58
N LEU A 381 12.02 -22.88 -1.71
CA LEU A 381 13.32 -23.11 -1.07
C LEU A 381 13.23 -22.96 0.46
N LYS A 382 12.49 -21.96 0.95
CA LYS A 382 12.22 -21.76 2.38
C LYS A 382 11.42 -22.92 2.98
N GLN A 383 10.41 -23.45 2.28
CA GLN A 383 9.66 -24.63 2.72
C GLN A 383 10.51 -25.90 2.70
N ARG A 384 11.38 -26.10 1.71
CA ARG A 384 12.35 -27.22 1.72
C ARG A 384 13.37 -27.12 2.86
N ALA A 385 13.83 -25.92 3.20
CA ALA A 385 14.72 -25.71 4.34
C ALA A 385 14.02 -25.91 5.71
N ALA A 386 12.75 -25.51 5.83
CA ALA A 386 11.93 -25.74 7.02
C ALA A 386 11.59 -27.22 7.20
N ASN A 387 11.24 -27.93 6.12
CA ASN A 387 10.95 -29.38 6.15
C ASN A 387 12.18 -30.24 6.44
N VAL A 388 13.41 -29.74 6.17
CA VAL A 388 14.66 -30.41 6.58
C VAL A 388 14.97 -30.20 8.07
N LYS A 389 14.48 -29.10 8.69
CA LYS A 389 14.62 -28.86 10.13
C LYS A 389 13.62 -29.65 10.99
N LEU A 390 12.52 -30.16 10.42
CA LEU A 390 11.48 -30.91 11.16
C LEU A 390 11.63 -32.45 11.05
N LYS A 391 12.62 -32.96 10.32
CA LYS A 391 12.90 -34.40 10.17
C LYS A 391 14.20 -34.82 10.87
N ARG A 392 14.35 -34.48 12.14
CA ARG A 392 15.30 -35.15 13.05
C ARG A 392 14.68 -35.23 14.45
N GLY A 393 14.28 -36.44 14.83
CA GLY A 393 13.76 -36.81 16.16
C GLY A 393 12.25 -36.98 16.17
N ASP A 394 11.66 -38.11 16.55
CA ASP A 394 12.07 -39.52 16.59
C ASP A 394 10.78 -40.31 16.76
N GLN A 395 10.81 -41.61 16.45
CA GLN A 395 9.74 -42.53 16.82
C GLN A 395 9.81 -42.86 18.33
N LYS A 396 8.61 -43.07 18.91
CA LYS A 396 8.25 -43.90 20.09
C LYS A 396 8.60 -43.46 21.53
N GLU A 397 7.52 -43.13 22.24
CA GLU A 397 6.97 -43.80 23.46
C GLU A 397 7.65 -43.70 24.85
N ALA A 398 6.78 -43.38 25.84
CA ALA A 398 6.82 -43.63 27.30
C ALA A 398 7.68 -42.78 28.28
N LYS A 399 6.92 -42.04 29.11
CA LYS A 399 6.95 -41.89 30.59
C LYS A 399 8.25 -41.54 31.36
N GLU A 400 8.11 -40.41 32.06
CA GLU A 400 8.35 -40.18 33.51
C GLU A 400 9.75 -39.80 34.04
N MET A 401 9.78 -38.59 34.62
CA MET A 401 10.61 -37.94 35.66
C MET A 401 12.04 -38.43 35.99
N ALA A 402 13.01 -37.49 35.96
CA ALA A 402 13.61 -36.85 37.16
C ALA A 402 15.06 -36.32 36.91
N VAL A 403 15.24 -35.02 37.21
CA VAL A 403 16.31 -34.41 38.04
C VAL A 403 17.83 -34.60 37.74
N THR A 404 18.52 -33.44 37.71
CA THR A 404 19.94 -33.10 37.98
C THR A 404 21.08 -33.28 36.96
N VAL A 405 21.69 -32.13 36.61
CA VAL A 405 23.12 -31.76 36.69
C VAL A 405 24.18 -32.81 36.30
N ARG A 406 24.89 -32.60 35.18
CA ARG A 406 26.33 -32.22 35.15
C ARG A 406 26.87 -32.10 33.72
N GLU A 407 27.86 -31.23 33.62
CA GLU A 407 28.70 -30.81 32.51
C GLU A 407 29.78 -31.86 32.17
N SER A 408 30.03 -32.16 30.88
CA SER A 408 31.36 -32.55 30.35
C SER A 408 31.39 -32.79 28.82
N MET A 409 32.13 -31.92 28.13
CA MET A 409 33.12 -32.09 27.04
C MET A 409 33.18 -33.34 26.13
N SER A 410 33.74 -33.09 24.92
CA SER A 410 34.31 -33.99 23.88
C SER A 410 33.38 -34.36 22.70
N THR A 411 33.75 -34.37 21.41
CA THR A 411 34.97 -34.08 20.63
C THR A 411 34.55 -34.04 19.15
N SER A 412 35.16 -33.18 18.31
CA SER A 412 34.87 -33.08 16.87
C SER A 412 35.66 -34.10 16.03
N CYS A 413 35.00 -34.85 15.14
CA CYS A 413 35.66 -35.74 14.17
C CYS A 413 36.02 -35.03 12.84
N PRO A 414 37.17 -35.34 12.21
CA PRO A 414 37.70 -34.66 11.02
C PRO A 414 37.22 -35.33 9.73
N GLY A 415 36.27 -34.72 9.01
CA GLY A 415 35.81 -35.26 7.71
C GLY A 415 35.19 -34.26 6.75
N GLN A 416 34.81 -33.06 7.22
CA GLN A 416 34.10 -32.09 6.37
C GLN A 416 34.99 -31.35 5.35
N LYS A 417 36.30 -31.20 5.62
CA LYS A 417 37.19 -30.39 4.77
C LYS A 417 37.46 -31.04 3.39
N SER A 418 37.41 -32.37 3.30
CA SER A 418 37.67 -33.15 2.08
C SER A 418 36.63 -32.92 0.98
N ARG A 419 35.36 -32.71 1.34
CA ARG A 419 34.30 -32.46 0.34
C ARG A 419 34.34 -31.05 -0.24
N SER A 420 34.66 -30.05 0.58
CA SER A 420 34.79 -28.66 0.13
C SER A 420 35.99 -28.45 -0.79
N SER A 421 37.12 -29.10 -0.51
CA SER A 421 38.31 -29.00 -1.36
C SER A 421 38.10 -29.67 -2.73
N LEU A 422 37.43 -30.83 -2.76
CA LEU A 422 37.10 -31.54 -4.00
C LEU A 422 36.10 -30.74 -4.87
N GLN A 423 35.14 -30.07 -4.25
CA GLN A 423 34.21 -29.17 -4.95
C GLN A 423 34.93 -27.95 -5.54
N LEU A 424 35.89 -27.38 -4.80
CA LEU A 424 36.69 -26.25 -5.29
C LEU A 424 37.57 -26.67 -6.47
N LEU A 425 38.21 -27.84 -6.40
CA LEU A 425 39.04 -28.39 -7.48
C LEU A 425 38.22 -28.58 -8.77
N LYS A 426 37.01 -29.12 -8.67
CA LYS A 426 36.08 -29.29 -9.80
C LYS A 426 35.66 -27.95 -10.42
N ASN A 427 35.48 -26.91 -9.60
CA ASN A 427 35.13 -25.57 -10.08
C ASN A 427 36.30 -24.89 -10.79
N VAL A 428 37.51 -25.03 -10.27
CA VAL A 428 38.73 -24.49 -10.90
C VAL A 428 39.01 -25.18 -12.24
N GLN A 429 38.83 -26.51 -12.30
CA GLN A 429 39.02 -27.26 -13.55
C GLN A 429 38.00 -26.87 -14.63
N LYS A 430 36.75 -26.59 -14.25
CA LYS A 430 35.73 -26.02 -15.16
C LYS A 430 36.13 -24.63 -15.65
N LEU A 431 36.61 -23.76 -14.77
CA LEU A 431 37.05 -22.41 -15.15
C LEU A 431 38.23 -22.46 -16.13
N GLN A 432 39.21 -23.34 -15.89
CA GLN A 432 40.34 -23.57 -16.81
C GLN A 432 39.89 -24.10 -18.18
N SER A 433 38.87 -24.96 -18.23
CA SER A 433 38.34 -25.46 -19.50
C SER A 433 37.56 -24.41 -20.31
N LEU A 434 36.97 -23.42 -19.63
CA LEU A 434 36.31 -22.28 -20.28
C LEU A 434 37.31 -21.24 -20.79
N LEU A 435 38.35 -20.94 -20.01
CA LEU A 435 39.37 -19.95 -20.38
C LEU A 435 40.35 -20.43 -21.46
N LYS A 436 40.39 -21.73 -21.79
CA LYS A 436 41.18 -22.29 -22.90
C LYS A 436 40.43 -22.36 -24.23
N LYS A 437 39.17 -21.89 -24.26
CA LYS A 437 38.30 -21.93 -25.45
C LYS A 437 38.04 -20.57 -26.10
N ASP A 438 38.63 -19.50 -25.56
CA ASP A 438 38.85 -18.21 -26.22
C ASP A 438 40.35 -18.07 -26.50
#